data_AF-A0A6P0TP47-F1
#
_entry.id   AF-A0A6P0TP47-F1
#
_cell.length_a   1.000
_cell.length_b   1.000
_cell.length_c   1.000
_cell.angle_alpha   90.00
_cell.angle_beta   90.00
_cell.angle_gamma   90.00
#
_symmetry.space_group_name_H-M   'P 1'
#
loop_
_entity.id
_entity.type
_entity.pdbx_description
1 polymer ?
#
loop_
_entity_poly.entity_id
_entity_poly.type
_entity_poly.pdbx_seq_one_letter_code
_entity_poly.pdbx_strand_id
1 'polypeptide(L)' 'MLSYQAKMVGINVIITEESYTSASSFIDNDLIPVYKKDQKNQVTFSGKRVKRGMQSYCKHWVNQCRC' A
#
# COMPACT_ATOMS: atom_id res chain seq x y z
N MET A 1 4.98 -6.04 -23.61
CA MET A 1 3.60 -6.03 -23.07
C MET A 1 3.44 -7.22 -22.14
N LEU A 2 3.33 -6.99 -20.82
CA LEU A 2 3.39 -8.06 -19.80
C LEU A 2 2.20 -9.03 -19.87
N SER A 3 1.00 -8.52 -20.12
CA SER A 3 -0.22 -9.34 -20.28
C SER A 3 -0.11 -10.36 -21.41
N TYR A 4 0.50 -9.96 -22.53
CA TYR A 4 0.72 -10.85 -23.68
C TYR A 4 1.67 -12.00 -23.35
N GLN A 5 2.82 -11.70 -22.72
CA GLN A 5 3.79 -12.72 -22.34
C GLN A 5 3.25 -13.67 -21.28
N ALA A 6 2.56 -13.15 -20.27
CA ALA A 6 1.90 -13.96 -19.24
C ALA A 6 0.84 -14.90 -19.84
N LYS A 7 0.03 -14.40 -20.79
CA LYS A 7 -0.99 -15.22 -21.49
C LYS A 7 -0.37 -16.38 -22.27
N MET A 8 0.81 -16.21 -22.88
CA MET A 8 1.51 -17.30 -23.58
C MET A 8 1.95 -18.42 -22.63
N VAL A 9 2.22 -18.10 -21.37
CA VAL A 9 2.64 -19.07 -20.33
C VAL A 9 1.45 -19.55 -19.48
N GLY A 10 0.21 -19.13 -19.82
CA GLY A 10 -1.00 -19.51 -19.08
C GLY A 10 -1.20 -18.78 -17.75
N ILE A 11 -0.49 -17.69 -17.51
CA ILE A 11 -0.62 -16.86 -16.31
C ILE A 11 -1.75 -15.84 -16.52
N ASN A 12 -2.74 -15.83 -15.63
CA ASN A 12 -3.81 -14.85 -15.66
C ASN A 12 -3.34 -13.50 -15.07
N VAL A 13 -3.50 -12.43 -15.84
CA VAL A 13 -3.14 -11.07 -15.41
C VAL A 13 -4.42 -10.28 -15.21
N ILE A 14 -4.66 -9.88 -13.97
CA ILE A 14 -5.81 -9.06 -13.58
C ILE A 14 -5.32 -7.62 -13.47
N ILE A 15 -5.92 -6.72 -14.24
CA ILE A 15 -5.62 -5.29 -14.19
C ILE A 15 -6.57 -4.65 -13.18
N THR A 16 -6.01 -3.97 -12.19
CA THR A 16 -6.77 -3.25 -11.16
C THR A 16 -6.56 -1.75 -11.27
N GLU A 17 -7.52 -1.00 -10.77
CA GLU A 17 -7.46 0.45 -10.63
C GLU A 17 -6.35 0.92 -9.67
N GLU A 18 -5.93 2.18 -9.82
CA GLU A 18 -4.87 2.77 -8.99
C GLU A 18 -5.34 2.92 -7.54
N SER A 19 -4.49 2.51 -6.61
CA SER A 19 -4.80 2.48 -5.18
C SER A 19 -3.56 2.75 -4.34
N TYR A 20 -3.75 3.12 -3.07
CA TYR A 20 -2.68 3.52 -2.15
C TYR A 20 -1.89 2.34 -1.56
N THR A 21 -1.61 1.32 -2.35
CA THR A 21 -0.90 0.08 -1.97
C THR A 21 0.53 0.32 -1.45
N SER A 22 1.12 1.47 -1.78
CA SER A 22 2.45 1.88 -1.29
C SER A 22 2.44 2.46 0.13
N ALA A 23 1.26 2.77 0.67
CA ALA A 23 1.08 3.37 2.00
C ALA A 23 0.28 2.45 2.94
N SER A 24 -0.64 1.65 2.40
CA SER A 24 -1.39 0.64 3.17
C SER A 24 -0.48 -0.50 3.64
N SER A 25 -0.63 -0.91 4.89
CA SER A 25 0.04 -2.09 5.42
C SER A 25 -0.84 -3.33 5.32
N PHE A 26 -0.26 -4.43 4.82
CA PHE A 26 -0.94 -5.73 4.75
C PHE A 26 -1.13 -6.33 6.15
N ILE A 27 -0.14 -6.17 7.04
CA ILE A 27 -0.16 -6.74 8.39
C ILE A 27 -1.23 -6.09 9.27
N ASP A 28 -1.48 -4.79 9.09
CA ASP A 28 -2.46 -4.09 9.91
C ASP A 28 -3.87 -4.10 9.30
N ASN A 29 -4.05 -4.82 8.17
CA ASN A 29 -5.29 -4.87 7.40
C ASN A 29 -5.84 -3.48 7.09
N ASP A 30 -4.94 -2.56 6.71
CA ASP A 30 -5.36 -1.22 6.31
C ASP A 30 -6.32 -1.31 5.11
N LEU A 31 -7.36 -0.48 5.13
CA LEU A 31 -8.24 -0.32 3.98
C LEU A 31 -7.41 0.22 2.80
N ILE A 32 -7.61 -0.37 1.62
CA ILE A 32 -6.95 0.05 0.38
C ILE A 32 -7.98 0.79 -0.47
N PRO A 33 -8.07 2.12 -0.38
CA PRO A 33 -9.02 2.88 -1.18
C PRO A 33 -8.52 3.04 -2.61
N VAL A 34 -9.49 3.05 -3.52
CA VAL A 34 -9.28 3.43 -4.92
C VAL A 34 -8.97 4.92 -4.98
N TYR A 35 -7.90 5.28 -5.68
CA TYR A 35 -7.53 6.67 -5.90
C TYR A 35 -8.59 7.36 -6.77
N LYS A 36 -9.19 8.44 -6.26
CA LYS A 36 -10.12 9.30 -7.01
C LYS A 36 -9.64 10.74 -6.92
N LYS A 37 -9.33 11.34 -8.08
CA LYS A 37 -8.71 12.67 -8.21
C LYS A 37 -9.48 13.80 -7.50
N ASP A 38 -10.79 13.67 -7.40
CA ASP A 38 -11.69 14.71 -6.85
C ASP A 38 -12.10 14.47 -5.38
N GLN A 39 -11.66 13.37 -4.77
CA GLN A 39 -11.88 13.12 -3.35
C GLN A 39 -10.59 13.38 -2.57
N LYS A 40 -10.65 14.32 -1.62
CA LYS A 40 -9.64 14.41 -0.55
C LYS A 40 -9.82 13.18 0.33
N ASN A 41 -9.28 12.05 -0.13
CA ASN A 41 -9.24 10.81 0.59
C ASN A 41 -8.37 11.03 1.84
N GLN A 42 -9.01 11.42 2.96
CA GLN A 42 -8.40 11.48 4.28
C GLN A 42 -8.23 10.05 4.79
N VAL A 43 -7.28 9.34 4.20
CA VAL A 43 -7.02 7.94 4.54
C VAL A 43 -5.87 7.94 5.52
N THR A 44 -6.18 7.55 6.75
CA THR A 44 -5.19 7.34 7.81
C THR A 44 -4.67 5.92 7.72
N PHE A 45 -3.42 5.76 7.27
CA PHE A 45 -2.72 4.47 7.28
C PHE A 45 -2.02 4.25 8.63
N SER A 46 -1.90 2.99 9.07
CA SER A 46 -1.20 2.64 10.31
C SER A 46 0.32 2.80 10.21
N GLY A 47 0.87 2.64 8.99
CA GLY A 47 2.30 2.63 8.72
C GLY A 47 2.87 4.01 8.41
N LYS A 48 4.08 4.28 8.91
CA LYS A 48 4.87 5.47 8.54
C LYS A 48 6.12 5.06 7.76
N ARG A 49 6.43 5.78 6.67
CA ARG A 49 7.64 5.51 5.88
C ARG A 49 8.84 6.13 6.59
N VAL A 50 9.78 5.29 7.03
CA VAL A 50 11.00 5.75 7.72
C VAL A 50 12.14 5.94 6.71
N LYS A 51 12.32 4.98 5.80
CA LYS A 51 13.34 5.01 4.74
C LYS A 51 12.80 4.36 3.45
N ARG A 52 13.48 4.57 2.31
CA ARG A 52 13.12 3.88 1.05
C ARG A 52 13.25 2.37 1.26
N GLY A 53 12.15 1.64 1.08
CA GLY A 53 12.08 0.19 1.30
C GLY A 53 11.73 -0.24 2.73
N MET A 54 11.60 0.68 3.69
CA MET A 54 11.27 0.36 5.09
C MET A 54 10.05 1.16 5.57
N GLN A 55 8.98 0.44 5.90
CA GLN A 55 7.81 0.96 6.60
C GLN A 55 7.87 0.55 8.08
N SER A 56 7.60 1.48 8.99
CA SER A 56 7.46 1.18 10.42
C SER A 56 5.99 0.95 10.77
N TYR A 57 5.71 -0.17 11.41
CA TYR A 57 4.41 -0.51 11.99
C TYR A 57 4.35 0.12 13.40
N CYS A 58 3.68 1.25 13.54
CA CYS A 58 3.52 1.90 14.84
C CYS A 58 2.28 1.37 15.55
N LYS A 59 2.30 0.12 15.98
CA LYS A 59 1.35 -0.38 16.97
C LYS A 59 1.99 -0.29 18.35
N HIS A 60 1.69 0.81 19.05
CA HIS A 60 1.67 0.84 20.51
C HIS A 60 3.00 0.75 21.29
N TRP A 61 4.02 1.52 20.93
CA TRP A 61 5.13 1.88 21.84
C TRP A 61 5.36 3.39 21.84
N VAL A 62 4.32 4.15 22.17
CA VAL A 62 4.47 5.53 22.65
C VAL A 62 5.10 5.41 24.04
N ASN A 63 6.43 5.39 24.13
CA ASN A 63 7.23 5.89 25.26
C ASN A 63 8.74 5.59 25.19
N GLN A 64 9.33 5.24 24.03
CA GLN A 64 10.78 4.99 23.99
C GLN A 64 11.49 5.30 22.66
N CYS A 65 11.12 6.38 21.98
CA CYS A 65 11.97 6.97 20.95
C CYS A 65 12.12 8.46 21.25
N ARG A 66 13.06 8.76 22.16
CA ARG A 66 13.62 10.11 22.34
C ARG A 66 14.43 10.43 21.07
N CYS A 67 14.24 11.65 20.56
CA CYS A 67 14.98 12.23 19.44
C CYS A 67 16.49 12.01 19.54
#